data_AF-A0A2V9PNJ8-F1
#
_entry.id   AF-A0A2V9PNJ8-F1
#
_cell.length_a   1.000
_cell.length_b   1.000
_cell.length_c   1.000
_cell.angle_alpha   90.00
_cell.angle_beta   90.00
_cell.angle_gamma   90.00
#
_symmetry.space_group_name_H-M   'P 1'
#
loop_
_entity.id
_entity.type
_entity.pdbx_description
1 polymer ?
#
loop_
_entity_poly.entity_id
_entity_poly.type
_entity_poly.pdbx_seq_one_letter_code
_entity_poly.pdbx_strand_id
1 'polypeptide(L)'
;MNAGEYANDSFLNSSHRPDPHTCEQIKSLVQKALAIEEKKLTANSKDIAAIYARGVTRAQFATYTALIEHAWFSALRNAVGARHDHEKVLELDPHNLDAKLIVGAHNYVVGSLPWGVKTASSMVGLGGSKEKGLEYLHETAAGNGETSIDAKIVLVVFLRRERRFDEALQVLRSLEP
;
A
#
# COMPACT_ATOMS: atom_id res chain seq x y z
N MET A 1 8.89 15.87 -15.11
CA MET A 1 8.81 14.41 -15.00
C MET A 1 8.93 13.82 -16.39
N ASN A 2 9.94 12.99 -16.66
CA ASN A 2 10.10 12.34 -17.95
C ASN A 2 9.45 10.96 -17.88
N ALA A 3 8.38 10.74 -18.64
CA ALA A 3 7.64 9.46 -18.63
C ALA A 3 8.55 8.25 -19.00
N GLY A 4 9.68 8.49 -19.68
CA GLY A 4 10.67 7.47 -20.00
C GLY A 4 11.33 6.81 -18.78
N GLU A 5 11.41 7.47 -17.62
CA GLU A 5 12.00 6.88 -16.40
C GLU A 5 11.13 5.75 -15.82
N TYR A 6 9.81 5.84 -16.02
CA TYR A 6 8.81 4.84 -15.61
C TYR A 6 8.52 3.80 -16.70
N ALA A 7 9.04 3.99 -17.91
CA ALA A 7 8.89 3.03 -19.01
C ALA A 7 9.76 1.78 -18.82
N ASN A 8 10.77 1.85 -17.93
CA ASN A 8 11.67 0.75 -17.56
C ASN A 8 11.93 0.78 -16.04
N ASP A 9 12.63 -0.23 -15.49
CA ASP A 9 13.06 -0.28 -14.07
C ASP A 9 14.17 0.75 -13.73
N SER A 10 14.42 1.71 -14.62
CA SER A 10 15.43 2.76 -14.48
C SER A 10 15.18 3.65 -13.26
N PHE A 11 13.92 3.98 -12.94
CA PHE A 11 13.59 4.82 -11.77
C PHE A 11 14.00 4.18 -10.43
N LEU A 12 14.11 2.85 -10.36
CA LEU A 12 14.56 2.12 -9.17
C LEU A 12 16.10 2.14 -9.03
N ASN A 13 16.83 2.36 -10.13
CA ASN A 13 18.29 2.19 -10.19
C ASN A 13 19.06 3.48 -10.48
N SER A 14 18.39 4.53 -10.95
CA SER A 14 18.97 5.85 -11.18
C SER A 14 19.38 6.48 -9.84
N SER A 15 20.67 6.81 -9.71
CA SER A 15 21.23 7.47 -8.52
C SER A 15 20.75 8.92 -8.42
N HIS A 16 19.56 9.10 -7.85
CA HIS A 16 19.11 10.38 -7.36
C HIS A 16 19.66 10.57 -5.95
N ARG A 17 20.47 11.59 -5.72
CA ARG A 17 20.84 11.98 -4.35
C ARG A 17 19.64 12.73 -3.76
N PRO A 18 18.91 12.16 -2.79
CA PRO A 18 17.79 12.86 -2.20
C PRO A 18 18.29 14.06 -1.40
N ASP A 19 17.53 15.16 -1.46
CA ASP A 19 17.82 16.35 -0.66
C ASP A 19 17.70 16.03 0.84
N PRO A 20 18.77 16.21 1.65
CA PRO A 20 18.75 15.87 3.07
C PRO A 20 17.66 16.60 3.86
N HIS A 21 17.39 17.87 3.55
CA HIS A 21 16.36 18.65 4.22
C HIS A 21 14.96 18.08 3.98
N THR A 22 14.67 17.70 2.72
CA THR A 22 13.42 17.01 2.36
C THR A 22 13.28 15.67 3.09
N CYS A 23 14.36 14.88 3.19
CA CYS A 23 14.37 13.63 3.95
C CYS A 23 14.05 13.84 5.45
N GLU A 24 14.68 14.83 6.07
CA GLU A 24 14.40 15.20 7.47
C GLU A 24 12.96 15.68 7.65
N GLN A 25 12.45 16.48 6.72
CA GLN A 25 11.08 16.96 6.74
C GLN A 25 10.07 15.80 6.67
N ILE A 26 10.27 14.84 5.77
CA ILE A 26 9.44 13.63 5.68
C ILE A 26 9.40 12.90 7.03
N LYS A 27 10.57 12.65 7.62
CA LYS A 27 10.67 11.95 8.93
C LYS A 27 9.97 12.73 10.04
N SER A 28 10.15 14.05 10.08
CA SER A 28 9.49 14.92 11.07
C SER A 28 7.96 14.87 10.94
N LEU A 29 7.44 14.90 9.71
CA LEU A 29 6.01 14.83 9.45
C LEU A 29 5.43 13.47 9.84
N VAL A 30 6.11 12.38 9.50
CA VAL A 30 5.71 11.01 9.91
C VAL A 30 5.67 10.90 11.44
N GLN A 31 6.70 11.39 12.13
CA GLN A 31 6.73 11.36 13.60
C GLN A 31 5.57 12.15 14.22
N LYS A 32 5.26 13.34 13.67
CA LYS A 32 4.13 14.16 14.14
C LYS A 32 2.79 13.47 13.90
N ALA A 33 2.59 12.88 12.72
CA ALA A 33 1.37 12.16 12.38
C ALA A 33 1.14 10.96 13.34
N LEU A 34 2.17 10.12 13.52
CA LEU A 34 2.12 8.98 14.44
C LEU A 34 1.79 9.42 15.87
N ALA A 35 2.39 10.51 16.36
CA ALA A 35 2.11 11.01 17.71
C ALA A 35 0.63 11.45 17.88
N ILE A 36 0.04 12.06 16.84
CA ILE A 36 -1.37 12.46 16.85
C ILE A 36 -2.28 11.24 16.84
N GLU A 37 -2.00 10.28 15.95
CA GLU A 37 -2.76 9.04 15.80
C GLU A 37 -2.69 8.19 17.08
N GLU A 38 -1.50 8.00 17.66
CA GLU A 38 -1.30 7.27 18.91
C GLU A 38 -2.02 7.92 20.09
N LYS A 39 -2.03 9.25 20.17
CA LYS A 39 -2.81 9.96 21.18
C LYS A 39 -4.31 9.68 21.04
N LYS A 40 -4.84 9.70 19.81
CA LYS A 40 -6.25 9.34 19.55
C LYS A 40 -6.55 7.89 19.93
N LEU A 41 -5.66 6.96 19.56
CA LEU A 41 -5.83 5.53 19.82
C LEU A 41 -5.66 5.15 21.29
N THR A 42 -4.89 5.93 22.05
CA THR A 42 -4.80 5.80 23.51
C THR A 42 -6.13 6.19 24.18
N ALA A 43 -6.80 7.22 23.68
CA ALA A 43 -8.11 7.63 24.17
C ALA A 43 -9.24 6.70 23.71
N ASN A 44 -9.17 6.21 22.47
CA ASN A 44 -10.12 5.24 21.91
C ASN A 44 -9.40 4.27 20.96
N SER A 45 -9.15 3.05 21.44
CA SER A 45 -8.45 2.01 20.67
C SER A 45 -9.24 1.45 19.48
N LYS A 46 -10.52 1.81 19.35
CA LYS A 46 -11.41 1.43 18.23
C LYS A 46 -11.79 2.62 17.35
N ASP A 47 -11.08 3.74 17.45
CA ASP A 47 -11.26 4.88 16.52
C ASP A 47 -10.81 4.47 15.11
N ILE A 48 -11.77 4.06 14.28
CA ILE A 48 -11.53 3.57 12.92
C ILE A 48 -10.73 4.58 12.09
N ALA A 49 -11.04 5.87 12.20
CA ALA A 49 -10.36 6.91 11.44
C ALA A 49 -8.89 7.06 11.89
N ALA A 50 -8.62 6.96 13.19
CA ALA A 50 -7.24 7.01 13.71
C ALA A 50 -6.43 5.75 13.36
N ILE A 51 -7.06 4.56 13.35
CA ILE A 51 -6.40 3.32 12.91
C ILE A 51 -6.07 3.41 11.43
N TYR A 52 -7.05 3.82 10.60
CA TYR A 52 -6.87 4.01 9.17
C TYR A 52 -5.73 4.99 8.86
N ALA A 53 -5.75 6.18 9.51
CA ALA A 53 -4.72 7.19 9.32
C ALA A 53 -3.32 6.67 9.68
N ARG A 54 -3.18 5.95 10.80
CA ARG A 54 -1.91 5.32 11.18
C ARG A 54 -1.43 4.29 10.17
N GLY A 55 -2.36 3.54 9.59
CA GLY A 55 -2.08 2.63 8.48
C GLY A 55 -1.48 3.38 7.28
N VAL A 56 -2.10 4.47 6.87
CA VAL A 56 -1.62 5.33 5.76
C VAL A 56 -0.23 5.92 6.06
N THR A 57 -0.04 6.48 7.25
CA THR A 57 1.26 7.06 7.69
C THR A 57 2.38 6.02 7.62
N ARG A 58 2.11 4.79 8.09
CA ARG A 58 3.06 3.66 8.01
C ARG A 58 3.30 3.22 6.57
N ALA A 59 2.28 3.15 5.72
CA ALA A 59 2.43 2.78 4.31
C ALA A 59 3.31 3.79 3.55
N GLN A 60 3.08 5.10 3.75
CA GLN A 60 3.89 6.15 3.14
C GLN A 60 5.35 6.09 3.62
N PHE A 61 5.57 5.87 4.92
CA PHE A 61 6.93 5.75 5.45
C PHE A 61 7.63 4.47 4.97
N ALA A 62 6.89 3.37 4.76
CA ALA A 62 7.42 2.17 4.13
C ALA A 62 7.91 2.45 2.70
N THR A 63 7.11 3.15 1.90
CA THR A 63 7.49 3.54 0.53
C THR A 63 8.72 4.45 0.53
N TYR A 64 8.77 5.47 1.38
CA TYR A 64 9.94 6.34 1.51
C TYR A 64 11.21 5.55 1.88
N THR A 65 11.15 4.75 2.93
CA THR A 65 12.31 4.00 3.41
C THR A 65 12.77 2.93 2.42
N ALA A 66 11.85 2.34 1.64
CA ALA A 66 12.19 1.39 0.58
C ALA A 66 12.86 2.08 -0.62
N LEU A 67 12.26 3.15 -1.15
CA LEU A 67 12.67 3.73 -2.44
C LEU A 67 13.78 4.78 -2.32
N ILE A 68 13.87 5.46 -1.18
CA ILE A 68 14.83 6.56 -0.99
C ILE A 68 16.00 6.12 -0.12
N GLU A 69 15.71 5.48 1.02
CA GLU A 69 16.76 5.10 1.97
C GLU A 69 17.30 3.68 1.76
N HIS A 70 16.62 2.88 0.92
CA HIS A 70 16.90 1.44 0.76
C HIS A 70 16.99 0.70 2.11
N ALA A 71 16.25 1.19 3.11
CA ALA A 71 16.22 0.67 4.47
C ALA A 71 15.17 -0.46 4.57
N TRP A 72 15.43 -1.58 3.89
CA TRP A 72 14.49 -2.68 3.66
C TRP A 72 13.81 -3.21 4.93
N PHE A 73 14.52 -3.30 6.05
CA PHE A 73 13.93 -3.74 7.31
C PHE A 73 12.91 -2.74 7.86
N SER A 74 13.24 -1.44 7.80
CA SER A 74 12.31 -0.38 8.20
C SER A 74 11.08 -0.38 7.30
N ALA A 75 11.29 -0.51 5.99
CA ALA A 75 10.21 -0.59 5.02
C ALA A 75 9.28 -1.76 5.31
N LEU A 76 9.82 -2.97 5.49
CA LEU A 76 9.04 -4.16 5.78
C LEU A 76 8.25 -4.02 7.09
N ARG A 77 8.89 -3.55 8.17
CA ARG A 77 8.23 -3.34 9.47
C ARG A 77 7.04 -2.38 9.34
N ASN A 78 7.21 -1.28 8.62
CA ASN A 78 6.14 -0.29 8.42
C ASN A 78 5.04 -0.82 7.49
N ALA A 79 5.38 -1.55 6.42
CA ALA A 79 4.40 -2.17 5.53
C ALA A 79 3.52 -3.19 6.27
N VAL A 80 4.13 -4.05 7.08
CA VAL A 80 3.40 -5.00 7.94
C VAL A 80 2.53 -4.28 8.96
N GLY A 81 3.06 -3.22 9.59
CA GLY A 81 2.28 -2.39 10.53
C GLY A 81 1.09 -1.70 9.86
N ALA A 82 1.25 -1.22 8.63
CA ALA A 82 0.17 -0.63 7.83
C ALA A 82 -0.90 -1.67 7.51
N ARG A 83 -0.49 -2.87 7.05
CA ARG A 83 -1.40 -3.97 6.79
C ARG A 83 -2.24 -4.31 8.03
N HIS A 84 -1.61 -4.47 9.19
CA HIS A 84 -2.34 -4.80 10.42
C HIS A 84 -3.34 -3.70 10.82
N ASP A 85 -2.98 -2.42 10.67
CA ASP A 85 -3.91 -1.32 10.94
C ASP A 85 -5.11 -1.36 9.99
N HIS A 86 -4.90 -1.56 8.68
CA HIS A 86 -6.01 -1.65 7.73
C HIS A 86 -6.83 -2.94 7.88
N GLU A 87 -6.22 -4.07 8.25
CA GLU A 87 -6.97 -5.27 8.64
C GLU A 87 -7.85 -4.98 9.86
N LYS A 88 -7.32 -4.25 10.84
CA LYS A 88 -8.10 -3.85 12.03
C LYS A 88 -9.25 -2.91 11.69
N VAL A 89 -9.07 -2.02 10.71
CA VAL A 89 -10.18 -1.22 10.17
C VAL A 89 -11.25 -2.14 9.59
N LEU A 90 -10.89 -3.12 8.76
CA LEU A 90 -11.85 -4.05 8.14
C LEU A 90 -12.52 -5.00 9.15
N GLU A 91 -11.87 -5.30 10.27
CA GLU A 91 -12.51 -6.01 11.38
C GLU A 91 -13.61 -5.18 12.07
N LEU A 92 -13.43 -3.86 12.14
CA LEU A 92 -14.38 -2.94 12.79
C LEU A 92 -15.45 -2.41 11.82
N ASP A 93 -15.09 -2.24 10.56
CA ASP A 93 -15.93 -1.80 9.46
C ASP A 93 -15.58 -2.58 8.18
N PRO A 94 -16.24 -3.73 7.94
CA PRO A 94 -15.98 -4.57 6.78
C PRO A 94 -16.29 -3.92 5.41
N HIS A 95 -17.06 -2.83 5.42
CA HIS A 95 -17.44 -2.10 4.20
C HIS A 95 -16.50 -0.94 3.88
N ASN A 96 -15.47 -0.71 4.70
CA ASN A 96 -14.49 0.34 4.47
C ASN A 96 -13.67 0.08 3.19
N LEU A 97 -14.02 0.73 2.09
CA LEU A 97 -13.35 0.54 0.80
C LEU A 97 -11.91 1.04 0.82
N ASP A 98 -11.61 2.07 1.61
CA ASP A 98 -10.28 2.67 1.62
C ASP A 98 -9.25 1.75 2.28
N ALA A 99 -9.61 1.07 3.37
CA ALA A 99 -8.73 0.08 3.99
C ALA A 99 -8.49 -1.15 3.10
N LYS A 100 -9.39 -1.46 2.17
CA LYS A 100 -9.21 -2.57 1.21
C LYS A 100 -8.06 -2.34 0.24
N LEU A 101 -7.64 -1.10 -0.03
CA LEU A 101 -6.50 -0.83 -0.91
C LEU A 101 -5.22 -1.52 -0.40
N ILE A 102 -4.79 -1.19 0.82
CA ILE A 102 -3.52 -1.70 1.37
C ILE A 102 -3.59 -3.20 1.64
N VAL A 103 -4.74 -3.68 2.15
CA VAL A 103 -4.93 -5.11 2.43
C VAL A 103 -4.99 -5.91 1.13
N GLY A 104 -5.66 -5.40 0.09
CA GLY A 104 -5.75 -6.01 -1.23
C GLY A 104 -4.38 -6.10 -1.91
N ALA A 105 -3.61 -5.01 -1.87
CA ALA A 105 -2.25 -4.97 -2.39
C ALA A 105 -1.33 -6.01 -1.71
N HIS A 106 -1.36 -6.09 -0.39
CA HIS A 106 -0.60 -7.10 0.35
C HIS A 106 -1.03 -8.53 0.02
N ASN A 107 -2.35 -8.78 -0.03
CA ASN A 107 -2.90 -10.09 -0.37
C ASN A 107 -2.44 -10.57 -1.75
N TYR A 108 -2.45 -9.68 -2.75
CA TYR A 108 -1.97 -9.98 -4.08
C TYR A 108 -0.47 -10.29 -4.10
N VAL A 109 0.35 -9.42 -3.50
CA VAL A 109 1.81 -9.56 -3.50
C VAL A 109 2.22 -10.87 -2.82
N VAL A 110 1.75 -11.11 -1.58
CA VAL A 110 2.05 -12.34 -0.83
C VAL A 110 1.47 -13.56 -1.55
N GLY A 111 0.25 -13.45 -2.07
CA GLY A 111 -0.44 -14.51 -2.80
C GLY A 111 0.29 -14.96 -4.07
N SER A 112 1.07 -14.06 -4.67
CA SER A 112 1.84 -14.25 -5.91
C SER A 112 3.30 -14.67 -5.69
N LEU A 113 3.73 -14.84 -4.44
CA LEU A 113 5.09 -15.31 -4.13
C LEU A 113 5.27 -16.79 -4.53
N PRO A 114 6.50 -17.21 -4.88
CA PRO A 114 6.82 -18.63 -5.04
C PRO A 114 6.42 -19.42 -3.80
N TRP A 115 5.92 -20.64 -4.00
CA TRP A 115 5.27 -21.43 -2.95
C TRP A 115 6.08 -21.54 -1.64
N GLY A 116 7.40 -21.73 -1.72
CA GLY A 116 8.27 -21.79 -0.55
C GLY A 116 8.29 -20.49 0.27
N VAL A 117 8.35 -19.34 -0.40
CA VAL A 117 8.35 -18.02 0.25
C VAL A 117 6.96 -17.71 0.81
N LYS A 118 5.90 -18.02 0.07
CA LYS A 118 4.51 -17.86 0.52
C LYS A 118 4.22 -18.68 1.78
N THR A 119 4.74 -19.90 1.86
CA THR A 119 4.58 -20.76 3.04
C THR A 119 5.32 -20.18 4.24
N ALA A 120 6.58 -19.76 4.04
CA ALA A 120 7.37 -19.12 5.10
C ALA A 120 6.71 -17.82 5.62
N SER A 121 6.19 -16.96 4.73
CA SER A 121 5.48 -15.74 5.15
C SER A 121 4.22 -16.06 5.94
N SER A 122 3.47 -17.09 5.53
CA SER A 122 2.25 -17.52 6.22
C SER A 122 2.54 -18.04 7.63
N MET A 123 3.67 -18.71 7.85
CA MET A 123 4.08 -19.20 9.19
C MET A 123 4.35 -18.06 10.18
N VAL A 124 4.69 -16.86 9.71
CA VAL A 124 4.90 -15.67 10.55
C VAL A 124 3.67 -14.72 10.54
N GLY A 125 2.50 -15.20 10.13
CA GLY A 125 1.24 -14.42 10.11
C GLY A 125 1.06 -13.53 8.87
N LEU A 126 1.96 -13.61 7.90
CA LEU A 126 1.90 -12.87 6.64
C LEU A 126 1.35 -13.75 5.52
N GLY A 127 0.10 -14.19 5.68
CA GLY A 127 -0.66 -14.90 4.65
C GLY A 127 -1.25 -13.95 3.60
N GLY A 128 -1.57 -14.48 2.43
CA GLY A 128 -2.25 -13.73 1.37
C GLY A 128 -2.85 -14.61 0.29
N SER A 129 -3.97 -14.17 -0.28
CA SER A 129 -4.62 -14.77 -1.44
C SER A 129 -4.59 -13.79 -2.60
N LYS A 130 -4.10 -14.26 -3.75
CA LYS A 130 -4.03 -13.45 -4.96
C LYS A 130 -5.44 -13.01 -5.40
N GLU A 131 -6.38 -13.94 -5.33
CA GLU A 131 -7.78 -13.78 -5.70
C GLU A 131 -8.45 -12.76 -4.80
N LYS A 132 -8.30 -12.90 -3.47
CA LYS A 132 -8.81 -11.92 -2.50
C LYS A 132 -8.19 -10.54 -2.68
N GLY A 133 -6.91 -10.50 -3.05
CA GLY A 133 -6.20 -9.26 -3.35
C GLY A 133 -6.83 -8.51 -4.52
N LEU A 134 -7.11 -9.21 -5.62
CA LEU A 134 -7.78 -8.63 -6.78
C LEU A 134 -9.23 -8.23 -6.48
N GLU A 135 -9.97 -9.06 -5.75
CA GLU A 135 -11.34 -8.76 -5.30
C GLU A 135 -11.40 -7.42 -4.54
N TYR A 136 -10.56 -7.26 -3.52
CA TYR A 136 -10.51 -6.02 -2.73
C TYR A 136 -10.16 -4.80 -3.59
N LEU A 137 -9.21 -4.94 -4.51
CA LEU A 137 -8.83 -3.84 -5.40
C LEU A 137 -9.93 -3.49 -6.39
N HIS A 138 -10.69 -4.47 -6.90
CA HIS A 138 -11.86 -4.21 -7.74
C HIS A 138 -12.94 -3.47 -6.96
N GLU A 139 -13.23 -3.89 -5.73
CA GLU A 139 -14.21 -3.21 -4.87
C GLU A 139 -13.82 -1.77 -4.57
N THR A 140 -12.55 -1.51 -4.21
CA THR A 140 -12.06 -0.15 -3.97
C THR A 140 -12.09 0.69 -5.26
N ALA A 141 -11.68 0.12 -6.39
CA ALA A 141 -11.66 0.82 -7.68
C ALA A 141 -13.06 1.19 -8.21
N ALA A 142 -14.08 0.38 -7.88
CA ALA A 142 -15.48 0.65 -8.22
C ALA A 142 -16.17 1.63 -7.26
N GLY A 143 -15.56 1.89 -6.10
CA GLY A 143 -16.03 2.87 -5.13
C GLY A 143 -15.78 4.31 -5.55
N ASN A 144 -16.35 5.24 -4.77
CA ASN A 144 -16.14 6.68 -4.90
C ASN A 144 -15.27 7.25 -3.75
N GLY A 145 -14.51 6.36 -3.08
CA GLY A 145 -13.63 6.73 -1.98
C GLY A 145 -12.34 7.40 -2.45
N GLU A 146 -11.59 7.96 -1.49
CA GLU A 146 -10.31 8.66 -1.72
C GLU A 146 -9.32 7.76 -2.46
N THR A 147 -9.33 6.48 -2.13
CA THR A 147 -8.38 5.48 -2.65
C THR A 147 -8.80 4.82 -3.97
N SER A 148 -9.94 5.22 -4.56
CA SER A 148 -10.47 4.59 -5.77
C SER A 148 -9.51 4.69 -6.97
N ILE A 149 -8.89 5.86 -7.15
CA ILE A 149 -7.90 6.09 -8.21
C ILE A 149 -6.63 5.26 -7.97
N ASP A 150 -6.13 5.24 -6.73
CA ASP A 150 -4.96 4.46 -6.36
C ASP A 150 -5.20 2.96 -6.58
N ALA A 151 -6.40 2.46 -6.22
CA ALA A 151 -6.80 1.09 -6.48
C ALA A 151 -6.83 0.78 -7.98
N LYS A 152 -7.37 1.66 -8.82
CA LYS A 152 -7.33 1.49 -10.28
C LYS A 152 -5.89 1.39 -10.81
N ILE A 153 -4.98 2.25 -10.34
CA ILE A 153 -3.57 2.23 -10.76
C ILE A 153 -2.91 0.91 -10.35
N VAL A 154 -3.06 0.49 -9.08
CA VAL A 154 -2.50 -0.77 -8.58
C VAL A 154 -3.09 -1.96 -9.35
N LEU A 155 -4.40 -1.93 -9.60
CA LEU A 155 -5.11 -2.97 -10.33
C LEU A 155 -4.59 -3.11 -11.76
N VAL A 156 -4.34 -2.01 -12.48
CA VAL A 156 -3.73 -2.05 -13.84
C VAL A 156 -2.38 -2.77 -13.82
N VAL A 157 -1.53 -2.49 -12.82
CA VAL A 157 -0.21 -3.14 -12.69
C VAL A 157 -0.36 -4.65 -12.46
N PHE A 158 -1.28 -5.06 -11.58
CA PHE A 158 -1.49 -6.46 -11.25
C PHE A 158 -2.19 -7.22 -12.39
N LEU A 159 -3.21 -6.66 -13.01
CA LEU A 159 -3.89 -7.28 -14.17
C LEU A 159 -2.91 -7.48 -15.33
N ARG A 160 -2.00 -6.54 -15.58
CA ARG A 160 -0.93 -6.70 -16.57
C ARG A 160 -0.03 -7.89 -16.24
N ARG A 161 0.35 -8.06 -14.96
CA ARG A 161 1.15 -9.20 -14.49
C ARG A 161 0.41 -10.53 -14.65
N GLU A 162 -0.90 -10.54 -14.46
CA GLU A 162 -1.78 -11.70 -14.69
C GLU A 162 -2.10 -11.93 -16.18
N ARG A 163 -1.56 -11.11 -17.10
CA ARG A 163 -1.88 -11.14 -18.54
C ARG A 163 -3.36 -10.89 -18.85
N ARG A 164 -4.11 -10.25 -17.95
CA ARG A 164 -5.50 -9.79 -18.13
C ARG A 164 -5.53 -8.43 -18.82
N PHE A 165 -4.98 -8.35 -20.04
CA PHE A 165 -4.71 -7.08 -20.72
C PHE A 165 -5.98 -6.29 -21.08
N ASP A 166 -7.04 -6.97 -21.52
CA ASP A 166 -8.30 -6.30 -21.90
C ASP A 166 -8.92 -5.55 -20.72
N GLU A 167 -8.90 -6.19 -19.55
CA GLU A 167 -9.41 -5.60 -18.32
C GLU A 167 -8.49 -4.50 -17.78
N ALA A 168 -7.17 -4.69 -17.86
CA ALA A 168 -6.22 -3.63 -17.53
C ALA A 168 -6.45 -2.38 -18.39
N LEU A 169 -6.71 -2.55 -19.69
CA LEU A 169 -7.06 -1.46 -20.61
C LEU A 169 -8.41 -0.81 -20.25
N GLN A 170 -9.41 -1.60 -19.86
CA GLN A 170 -10.70 -1.05 -19.42
C GLN A 170 -10.54 -0.18 -18.16
N VAL A 171 -9.79 -0.65 -17.16
CA VAL A 171 -9.50 0.12 -15.95
C VAL A 171 -8.71 1.39 -16.30
N LEU A 172 -7.70 1.28 -17.16
CA LEU A 172 -6.88 2.42 -17.58
C LEU A 172 -7.70 3.51 -18.28
N ARG A 173 -8.62 3.14 -19.19
CA ARG A 173 -9.52 4.09 -19.85
C ARG A 173 -10.45 4.81 -18.87
N SER A 174 -10.78 4.18 -17.74
CA SER A 174 -11.58 4.84 -16.68
C SER A 174 -10.81 5.89 -15.87
N LEU A 175 -9.50 6.04 -16.11
CA LEU A 175 -8.64 7.07 -15.53
C LEU A 175 -8.39 8.25 -16.49
N GLU A 176 -8.83 8.14 -17.74
CA GLU A 176 -8.76 9.25 -18.70
C GLU A 176 -9.79 10.34 -18.31
N PRO A 177 -9.40 11.62 -18.38
CA PRO A 177 -10.26 12.75 -18.00
C PRO A 177 -11.43 13.01 -18.94
#